data_AF-A0A410PRT2-F1
#
_entry.id   AF-A0A410PRT2-F1
#
_cell.length_a   1.000
_cell.length_b   1.000
_cell.length_c   1.000
_cell.angle_alpha   90.00
_cell.angle_beta   90.00
_cell.angle_gamma   90.00
#
_symmetry.space_group_name_H-M   'P 1'
#
loop_
_entity.id
_entity.type
_entity.pdbx_description
1 polymer ?
#
loop_
_entity_poly.entity_id
_entity_poly.type
_entity_poly.pdbx_seq_one_letter_code
_entity_poly.pdbx_strand_id
1 'polypeptide(L)'
;MLILIAAVMIVHSFSESNKIHSHDLQDKIYNSMLNKDNRLKAYNKAVSLNQGYSANTCVYFLSEVLRMNGEKIDDNICNTTELLGIMKREGWKKEMDYKKLQPGDICFTTDEKLSSSGIPTHTYIFMAWKDTGKYDYAYVCDNQAKDYDGKIYHLRNISKVETIKGNIKEPFSFFIYKNK
;
A
#
# COMPACT_ATOMS: atom_id res chain seq x y z
N MET A 1 -29.42 23.37 -41.85
CA MET A 1 -29.38 21.95 -41.41
C MET A 1 -28.37 21.26 -42.32
N LEU A 2 -27.22 20.73 -41.94
CA LEU A 2 -26.65 20.33 -40.65
C LEU A 2 -25.33 21.07 -40.37
N ILE A 3 -25.07 21.30 -39.09
CA ILE A 3 -23.78 21.69 -38.53
C ILE A 3 -22.93 20.42 -38.42
N LEU A 4 -21.78 20.35 -39.09
CA LEU A 4 -20.80 19.28 -38.86
C LEU A 4 -19.83 19.75 -37.77
N ILE A 5 -20.10 19.32 -36.54
CA ILE A 5 -19.23 19.53 -35.38
C ILE A 5 -18.02 18.62 -35.58
N ALA A 6 -16.87 19.18 -35.96
CA ALA A 6 -15.60 18.49 -35.87
C ALA A 6 -15.27 18.35 -34.37
N ALA A 7 -15.54 17.17 -33.82
CA ALA A 7 -15.18 16.82 -32.45
C ALA A 7 -13.65 16.88 -32.32
N VAL A 8 -13.21 17.86 -31.55
CA VAL A 8 -11.84 18.03 -31.08
C VAL A 8 -11.46 16.78 -30.26
N MET A 9 -10.72 15.85 -30.86
CA MET A 9 -9.99 14.85 -30.10
C MET A 9 -8.76 15.53 -29.50
N ILE A 10 -8.94 16.19 -28.34
CA ILE A 10 -7.83 16.41 -27.41
C ILE A 10 -7.44 15.02 -26.93
N VAL A 11 -6.53 14.39 -27.66
CA VAL A 11 -5.65 13.37 -27.11
C VAL A 11 -4.83 14.11 -26.07
N HIS A 12 -5.28 14.10 -24.81
CA HIS A 12 -4.44 14.54 -23.72
C HIS A 12 -3.20 13.67 -23.74
N SER A 13 -2.09 14.26 -24.15
CA SER A 13 -0.75 13.74 -24.01
C SER A 13 -0.46 13.56 -22.52
N PHE A 14 -0.89 12.45 -21.94
CA PHE A 14 -0.35 11.92 -20.69
C PHE A 14 0.74 10.91 -21.03
N SER A 15 1.80 11.39 -21.66
CA SER A 15 3.01 10.60 -21.85
C SER A 15 4.17 11.52 -22.15
N GLU A 16 4.60 12.28 -21.15
CA GLU A 16 5.95 12.83 -21.06
C GLU A 16 6.16 13.23 -19.58
N SER A 17 7.24 12.73 -18.97
CA SER A 17 7.67 12.93 -17.57
C SER A 17 7.02 12.07 -16.47
N ASN A 18 7.29 10.77 -16.48
CA ASN A 18 7.86 10.11 -15.30
C ASN A 18 8.72 8.96 -15.83
N LYS A 19 9.96 8.82 -15.36
CA LYS A 19 10.70 7.58 -15.56
C LYS A 19 9.94 6.49 -14.81
N ILE A 20 9.03 5.81 -15.50
CA ILE A 20 8.29 4.66 -14.98
C ILE A 20 9.33 3.57 -14.77
N HIS A 21 9.80 3.43 -13.55
CA HIS A 21 10.35 2.17 -13.11
C HIS A 21 9.26 1.13 -13.35
N SER A 22 9.39 0.26 -14.36
CA SER A 22 8.35 -0.72 -14.62
C SER A 22 8.43 -1.78 -13.52
N HIS A 23 7.51 -1.71 -12.57
CA HIS A 23 7.47 -2.53 -11.38
C HIS A 23 6.46 -3.66 -11.57
N ASP A 24 6.86 -4.74 -12.26
CA ASP A 24 5.95 -5.86 -12.57
C ASP A 24 5.23 -6.42 -11.34
N LEU A 25 5.90 -6.43 -10.18
CA LEU A 25 5.29 -6.84 -8.92
C LEU A 25 4.31 -5.80 -8.37
N GLN A 26 4.66 -4.51 -8.34
CA GLN A 26 3.76 -3.45 -7.84
C GLN A 26 2.50 -3.38 -8.71
N ASP A 27 2.61 -3.52 -10.03
CA ASP A 27 1.46 -3.60 -10.94
C ASP A 27 0.56 -4.80 -10.61
N LYS A 28 1.14 -5.97 -10.36
CA LYS A 28 0.39 -7.16 -9.92
C LYS A 28 -0.31 -6.93 -8.59
N ILE A 29 0.40 -6.39 -7.59
CA ILE A 29 -0.16 -6.06 -6.28
C ILE A 29 -1.33 -5.09 -6.42
N TYR A 30 -1.14 -3.99 -7.16
CA TYR A 30 -2.18 -3.00 -7.38
C TYR A 30 -3.43 -3.61 -8.03
N ASN A 31 -3.26 -4.32 -9.15
CA ASN A 31 -4.36 -4.98 -9.86
C ASN A 31 -5.07 -6.02 -8.98
N SER A 32 -4.31 -6.78 -8.19
CA SER A 32 -4.84 -7.75 -7.24
C SER A 32 -5.68 -7.07 -6.15
N MET A 33 -5.22 -5.93 -5.61
CA MET A 33 -5.90 -5.18 -4.55
C MET A 33 -7.08 -4.32 -5.02
N LEU A 34 -7.23 -4.09 -6.33
CA LEU A 34 -8.48 -3.55 -6.88
C LEU A 34 -9.65 -4.53 -6.70
N ASN A 35 -9.38 -5.85 -6.74
CA ASN A 35 -10.39 -6.89 -6.58
C ASN A 35 -10.77 -7.08 -5.10
N LYS A 36 -12.07 -6.96 -4.80
CA LYS A 36 -12.59 -7.08 -3.43
C LYS A 36 -12.38 -8.47 -2.82
N ASP A 37 -12.54 -9.53 -3.59
CA ASP A 37 -12.42 -10.91 -3.10
C ASP A 37 -10.97 -11.24 -2.75
N ASN A 38 -10.02 -10.70 -3.54
CA ASN A 38 -8.59 -10.80 -3.21
C ASN A 38 -8.26 -10.10 -1.89
N ARG A 39 -8.80 -8.90 -1.66
CA ARG A 39 -8.64 -8.20 -0.38
C ARG A 39 -9.21 -9.01 0.79
N LEU A 40 -10.42 -9.57 0.64
CA LEU A 40 -11.05 -10.39 1.66
C LEU A 40 -10.27 -11.69 1.90
N LYS A 41 -9.75 -12.33 0.86
CA LYS A 41 -8.88 -13.50 0.97
C LYS A 41 -7.63 -13.19 1.79
N ALA A 42 -6.93 -12.11 1.47
CA ALA A 42 -5.75 -11.67 2.20
C ALA A 42 -6.06 -11.37 3.68
N TYR A 43 -7.13 -10.65 3.94
CA TYR A 43 -7.60 -10.34 5.29
C TYR A 43 -7.95 -11.59 6.10
N ASN A 44 -8.76 -12.48 5.55
CA ASN A 44 -9.22 -13.68 6.24
C ASN A 44 -8.06 -14.66 6.51
N LYS A 45 -7.12 -14.81 5.56
CA LYS A 45 -5.91 -15.61 5.77
C LYS A 45 -5.04 -15.01 6.86
N ALA A 46 -4.89 -13.70 6.91
CA ALA A 46 -4.13 -13.02 7.96
C ALA A 46 -4.74 -13.24 9.35
N VAL A 47 -6.07 -13.13 9.47
CA VAL A 47 -6.81 -13.44 10.69
C VAL A 47 -6.64 -14.91 11.09
N SER A 48 -6.72 -15.83 10.12
CA SER A 48 -6.54 -17.26 10.37
C SER A 48 -5.14 -17.61 10.86
N LEU A 49 -4.10 -17.01 10.27
CA LEU A 49 -2.70 -17.20 10.70
C LEU A 49 -2.47 -16.63 12.11
N ASN A 50 -3.24 -15.63 12.51
CA ASN A 50 -3.20 -15.01 13.83
C ASN A 50 -4.27 -15.56 14.79
N GLN A 51 -4.58 -16.86 14.70
CA GLN A 51 -5.45 -17.56 15.64
C GLN A 51 -6.87 -16.94 15.78
N GLY A 52 -7.37 -16.30 14.72
CA GLY A 52 -8.69 -15.66 14.69
C GLY A 52 -8.69 -14.19 15.12
N TYR A 53 -7.56 -13.62 15.55
CA TYR A 53 -7.48 -12.21 15.94
C TYR A 53 -7.10 -11.32 14.75
N SER A 54 -7.86 -10.26 14.50
CA SER A 54 -7.58 -9.30 13.42
C SER A 54 -6.56 -8.22 13.80
N ALA A 55 -6.33 -7.99 15.10
CA ALA A 55 -5.33 -7.04 15.57
C ALA A 55 -3.90 -7.53 15.26
N ASN A 56 -3.00 -6.59 14.96
CA ASN A 56 -1.57 -6.86 14.72
C ASN A 56 -1.29 -7.86 13.59
N THR A 57 -2.15 -7.89 12.57
CA THR A 57 -2.03 -8.78 11.39
C THR A 57 -1.50 -8.08 10.14
N CYS A 58 -0.93 -6.87 10.26
CA CYS A 58 -0.50 -6.08 9.09
C CYS A 58 0.52 -6.82 8.23
N VAL A 59 1.48 -7.50 8.86
CA VAL A 59 2.49 -8.29 8.16
C VAL A 59 1.90 -9.57 7.60
N TYR A 60 1.03 -10.28 8.33
CA TYR A 60 0.34 -11.45 7.76
C TYR A 60 -0.50 -11.09 6.53
N PHE A 61 -1.20 -9.96 6.57
CA PHE A 61 -1.98 -9.45 5.45
C PHE A 61 -1.06 -9.16 4.25
N LEU A 62 0.01 -8.40 4.46
CA LEU A 62 0.95 -8.07 3.40
C LEU A 62 1.64 -9.32 2.84
N SER A 63 2.10 -10.22 3.69
CA SER A 63 2.72 -11.50 3.28
C SER A 63 1.77 -12.33 2.41
N GLU A 64 0.47 -12.36 2.71
CA GLU A 64 -0.51 -13.03 1.86
C GLU A 64 -0.70 -12.32 0.52
N VAL A 65 -0.76 -10.98 0.51
CA VAL A 65 -0.80 -10.23 -0.75
C VAL A 65 0.44 -10.53 -1.61
N LEU A 66 1.63 -10.59 -1.01
CA LEU A 66 2.87 -10.94 -1.70
C LEU A 66 2.82 -12.35 -2.29
N ARG A 67 2.38 -13.36 -1.52
CA ARG A 67 2.18 -14.73 -2.00
C ARG A 67 1.19 -14.81 -3.16
N MET A 68 0.06 -14.13 -3.05
CA MET A 68 -0.95 -14.07 -4.10
C MET A 68 -0.41 -13.48 -5.41
N ASN A 69 0.68 -12.71 -5.36
CA ASN A 69 1.31 -12.07 -6.51
C ASN A 69 2.67 -12.70 -6.89
N GLY A 70 2.96 -13.91 -6.40
CA GLY A 70 4.06 -14.75 -6.85
C GLY A 70 5.36 -14.67 -6.04
N GLU A 71 5.39 -13.87 -4.97
CA GLU A 71 6.53 -13.83 -4.05
C GLU A 71 6.51 -15.02 -3.08
N LYS A 72 7.68 -15.54 -2.72
CA LYS A 72 7.82 -16.71 -1.85
C LYS A 72 8.04 -16.29 -0.40
N ILE A 73 6.96 -15.89 0.27
CA ILE A 73 6.98 -15.50 1.70
C ILE A 73 6.34 -16.61 2.55
N ASP A 74 7.03 -17.08 3.58
CA ASP A 74 6.51 -18.10 4.51
C ASP A 74 5.25 -17.58 5.25
N ASP A 75 4.35 -18.50 5.58
CA ASP A 75 3.13 -18.24 6.34
C ASP A 75 3.43 -17.79 7.78
N ASN A 76 4.61 -18.09 8.34
CA ASN A 76 5.01 -17.69 9.70
C ASN A 76 5.50 -16.24 9.83
N ILE A 77 5.74 -15.52 8.73
CA ILE A 77 6.26 -14.14 8.76
C ILE A 77 5.19 -13.18 9.24
N CYS A 78 5.38 -12.65 10.45
CA CYS A 78 4.34 -11.94 11.19
C CYS A 78 4.77 -10.58 11.78
N ASN A 79 6.04 -10.20 11.67
CA ASN A 79 6.55 -8.90 12.15
C ASN A 79 7.35 -8.16 11.09
N THR A 80 7.42 -6.84 11.24
CA THR A 80 8.01 -5.93 10.26
C THR A 80 9.51 -6.15 10.12
N THR A 81 10.22 -6.47 11.20
CA THR A 81 11.66 -6.75 11.18
C THR A 81 12.02 -7.91 10.25
N GLU A 82 11.33 -9.04 10.36
CA GLU A 82 11.57 -10.21 9.51
C GLU A 82 11.24 -9.93 8.04
N LEU A 83 10.09 -9.31 7.77
CA LEU A 83 9.68 -8.97 6.41
C LEU A 83 10.67 -8.01 5.74
N LEU A 84 11.09 -6.95 6.46
CA LEU A 84 12.10 -6.00 5.97
C LEU A 84 13.45 -6.68 5.74
N GLY A 85 13.82 -7.65 6.58
CA GLY A 85 15.02 -8.48 6.40
C GLY A 85 14.96 -9.30 5.10
N ILE A 86 13.82 -9.92 4.81
CA ILE A 86 13.58 -10.66 3.54
C ILE A 86 13.69 -9.70 2.35
N MET A 87 12.92 -8.62 2.35
CA MET A 87 12.90 -7.63 1.25
C MET A 87 14.30 -7.07 0.97
N LYS A 88 15.06 -6.74 2.02
CA LYS A 88 16.44 -6.28 1.88
C LYS A 88 17.35 -7.33 1.24
N ARG A 89 17.27 -8.58 1.70
CA ARG A 89 18.06 -9.70 1.16
C ARG A 89 17.72 -10.00 -0.29
N GLU A 90 16.47 -9.82 -0.68
CA GLU A 90 15.99 -10.00 -2.06
C GLU A 90 16.22 -8.77 -2.95
N GLY A 91 16.93 -7.75 -2.46
CA GLY A 91 17.36 -6.61 -3.28
C GLY A 91 16.29 -5.55 -3.53
N TRP A 92 15.19 -5.58 -2.79
CA TRP A 92 14.15 -4.55 -2.87
C TRP A 92 14.72 -3.18 -2.48
N LYS A 93 14.17 -2.12 -3.06
CA LYS A 93 14.64 -0.74 -2.88
C LYS A 93 13.75 0.00 -1.91
N LYS A 94 14.36 0.78 -1.03
CA LYS A 94 13.70 1.66 -0.07
C LYS A 94 13.79 3.11 -0.54
N GLU A 95 12.68 3.84 -0.46
CA GLU A 95 12.59 5.27 -0.74
C GLU A 95 11.79 5.98 0.36
N MET A 96 12.19 7.20 0.71
CA MET A 96 11.61 8.00 1.79
C MET A 96 10.80 9.19 1.27
N ASP A 97 10.96 9.57 0.00
CA ASP A 97 10.14 10.61 -0.59
C ASP A 97 8.78 10.07 -1.01
N TYR A 98 7.76 10.21 -0.14
CA TYR A 98 6.41 9.74 -0.43
C TYR A 98 5.83 10.35 -1.72
N LYS A 99 6.32 11.50 -2.22
CA LYS A 99 5.83 12.07 -3.48
C LYS A 99 6.15 11.20 -4.70
N LYS A 100 7.08 10.24 -4.54
CA LYS A 100 7.43 9.25 -5.56
C LYS A 100 6.59 7.97 -5.49
N LEU A 101 5.66 7.86 -4.54
CA LEU A 101 4.79 6.70 -4.41
C LEU A 101 4.03 6.42 -5.71
N GLN A 102 4.05 5.15 -6.09
CA GLN A 102 3.31 4.59 -7.22
C GLN A 102 2.33 3.53 -6.72
N PRO A 103 1.20 3.32 -7.43
CA PRO A 103 0.25 2.27 -7.08
C PRO A 103 0.92 0.91 -6.90
N GLY A 104 0.60 0.21 -5.81
CA GLY A 104 1.19 -1.08 -5.45
C GLY A 104 2.45 -1.00 -4.59
N ASP A 105 3.00 0.18 -4.35
CA ASP A 105 4.11 0.36 -3.41
C ASP A 105 3.73 -0.05 -1.99
N ILE A 106 4.69 -0.65 -1.29
CA ILE A 106 4.51 -1.13 0.08
C ILE A 106 5.05 -0.08 1.03
N CYS A 107 4.17 0.55 1.78
CA CYS A 107 4.49 1.60 2.72
C CYS A 107 4.67 1.08 4.13
N PHE A 108 5.51 1.76 4.89
CA PHE A 108 5.77 1.54 6.30
C PHE A 108 5.62 2.86 7.05
N THR A 109 5.01 2.83 8.22
CA THR A 109 4.86 4.00 9.09
C THR A 109 6.12 4.30 9.90
N THR A 110 6.12 5.42 10.61
CA THR A 110 7.07 5.64 11.70
C THR A 110 6.85 4.63 12.84
N ASP A 111 7.75 4.63 13.82
CA ASP A 111 7.50 3.96 15.09
C ASP A 111 6.48 4.72 15.96
N GLU A 112 6.15 4.16 17.13
CA GLU A 112 5.21 4.74 18.10
C GLU A 112 5.65 6.11 18.65
N LYS A 113 6.95 6.43 18.54
CA LYS A 113 7.54 7.71 18.94
C LYS A 113 7.68 8.69 17.77
N LEU A 114 7.06 8.37 16.63
CA LEU A 114 7.11 9.15 15.40
C LEU A 114 8.51 9.25 14.78
N SER A 115 9.40 8.31 15.10
CA SER A 115 10.73 8.21 14.51
C SER A 115 10.71 7.42 13.21
N SER A 116 11.41 7.93 12.19
CA SER A 116 11.67 7.23 10.93
C SER A 116 12.83 6.22 11.00
N SER A 117 13.55 6.19 12.12
CA SER A 117 14.66 5.24 12.36
C SER A 117 14.26 4.03 13.20
N GLY A 118 13.06 4.04 13.80
CA GLY A 118 12.55 2.95 14.62
C GLY A 118 11.92 1.81 13.82
N ILE A 119 11.30 0.87 14.53
CA ILE A 119 10.54 -0.23 13.92
C ILE A 119 9.15 0.32 13.54
N PRO A 120 8.75 0.25 12.25
CA PRO A 120 7.43 0.68 11.82
C PRO A 120 6.31 -0.01 12.60
N THR A 121 5.32 0.76 13.05
CA THR A 121 4.12 0.23 13.73
C THR A 121 3.21 -0.53 12.77
N HIS A 122 3.24 -0.16 11.49
CA HIS A 122 2.27 -0.62 10.52
C HIS A 122 2.83 -0.64 9.10
N THR A 123 2.21 -1.46 8.25
CA THR A 123 2.49 -1.53 6.82
C THR A 123 1.19 -1.61 6.03
N TYR A 124 1.17 -0.98 4.86
CA TYR A 124 0.00 -0.87 4.00
C TYR A 124 0.44 -0.76 2.53
N ILE A 125 -0.50 -1.05 1.63
CA ILE A 125 -0.27 -0.92 0.18
C ILE A 125 -0.85 0.41 -0.27
N PHE A 126 -0.04 1.23 -0.93
CA PHE A 126 -0.49 2.48 -1.53
C PHE A 126 -1.28 2.18 -2.82
N MET A 127 -2.48 2.74 -2.94
CA MET A 127 -3.34 2.53 -4.12
C MET A 127 -3.38 3.75 -5.03
N ALA A 128 -3.63 4.94 -4.46
CA ALA A 128 -3.64 6.21 -5.19
C ALA A 128 -3.71 7.39 -4.23
N TRP A 129 -3.18 8.55 -4.64
CA TRP A 129 -3.47 9.82 -3.98
C TRP A 129 -4.95 10.17 -4.12
N LYS A 130 -5.53 10.75 -3.07
CA LYS A 130 -6.93 11.19 -3.10
C LYS A 130 -7.16 12.31 -4.11
N ASP A 131 -6.31 13.33 -4.07
CA ASP A 131 -6.40 14.52 -4.91
C ASP A 131 -5.05 14.72 -5.63
N THR A 132 -5.08 14.93 -6.94
CA THR A 132 -3.86 15.15 -7.74
C THR A 132 -3.06 16.34 -7.20
N GLY A 133 -1.76 16.14 -7.00
CA GLY A 133 -0.85 17.18 -6.49
C GLY A 133 -0.95 17.45 -4.98
N LYS A 134 -1.84 16.76 -4.26
CA LYS A 134 -1.90 16.79 -2.78
C LYS A 134 -1.44 15.46 -2.22
N TYR A 135 -0.59 15.54 -1.20
CA TYR A 135 0.10 14.37 -0.65
C TYR A 135 -0.25 14.08 0.81
N ASP A 136 -1.39 14.59 1.28
CA ASP A 136 -1.86 14.38 2.65
C ASP A 136 -2.67 13.09 2.80
N TYR A 137 -3.52 12.77 1.83
CA TYR A 137 -4.41 11.61 1.90
C TYR A 137 -4.25 10.70 0.69
N ALA A 138 -4.22 9.40 0.97
CA ALA A 138 -4.19 8.37 -0.06
C ALA A 138 -5.20 7.27 0.24
N TYR A 139 -5.66 6.63 -0.83
CA TYR A 139 -6.31 5.34 -0.76
C TYR A 139 -5.27 4.26 -0.52
N VAL A 140 -5.53 3.38 0.46
CA VAL A 140 -4.63 2.31 0.87
C VAL A 140 -5.39 1.00 1.03
N CYS A 141 -4.67 -0.12 0.98
CA CYS A 141 -5.16 -1.44 1.39
C CYS A 141 -4.35 -1.98 2.57
N ASP A 142 -5.01 -2.31 3.68
CA ASP A 142 -4.37 -2.94 4.84
C ASP A 142 -5.36 -3.72 5.75
N ASN A 143 -4.86 -4.26 6.86
CA ASN A 143 -5.64 -5.07 7.82
C ASN A 143 -6.44 -4.25 8.85
N GLN A 144 -6.36 -2.91 8.87
CA GLN A 144 -7.00 -2.06 9.88
C GLN A 144 -8.50 -1.84 9.61
N ALA A 145 -9.16 -2.71 8.84
CA ALA A 145 -10.55 -2.61 8.44
C ALA A 145 -11.52 -2.30 9.60
N LYS A 146 -11.28 -2.82 10.81
CA LYS A 146 -12.09 -2.53 12.02
C LYS A 146 -12.14 -1.04 12.36
N ASP A 147 -11.08 -0.30 12.07
CA ASP A 147 -10.96 1.13 12.35
C ASP A 147 -11.66 1.95 11.25
N TYR A 148 -11.86 1.36 10.07
CA TYR A 148 -12.41 1.99 8.86
C TYR A 148 -13.73 1.36 8.40
N ASP A 149 -14.65 1.09 9.32
CA ASP A 149 -16.01 0.58 9.03
C ASP A 149 -16.04 -0.73 8.21
N GLY A 150 -15.09 -1.63 8.48
CA GLY A 150 -14.94 -2.90 7.78
C GLY A 150 -14.27 -2.78 6.41
N LYS A 151 -13.71 -1.61 6.05
CA LYS A 151 -13.11 -1.38 4.74
C LYS A 151 -11.60 -1.66 4.75
N ILE A 152 -11.19 -2.72 4.06
CA ILE A 152 -9.77 -3.03 3.79
C ILE A 152 -9.16 -1.98 2.86
N TYR A 153 -9.91 -1.55 1.84
CA TYR A 153 -9.59 -0.41 0.99
C TYR A 153 -10.22 0.84 1.58
N HIS A 154 -9.43 1.77 2.08
CA HIS A 154 -9.93 2.98 2.73
C HIS A 154 -8.99 4.17 2.52
N LEU A 155 -9.43 5.35 2.97
CA LEU A 155 -8.68 6.58 2.92
C LEU A 155 -7.88 6.76 4.21
N ARG A 156 -6.60 7.14 4.10
CA ARG A 156 -5.69 7.34 5.23
C ARG A 156 -4.90 8.64 5.07
N ASN A 157 -4.66 9.36 6.17
CA ASN A 157 -3.65 10.41 6.20
C ASN A 157 -2.23 9.82 6.17
N ILE A 158 -1.43 10.27 5.21
CA ILE A 158 -0.07 9.79 4.95
C ILE A 158 0.97 10.73 5.59
N SER A 159 0.69 12.03 5.63
CA SER A 159 1.67 13.06 5.99
C SER A 159 1.74 13.37 7.49
N LYS A 160 0.68 13.07 8.25
CA LYS A 160 0.55 13.47 9.66
C LYS A 160 -0.10 12.37 10.51
N VAL A 161 0.10 12.48 11.82
CA VAL A 161 -0.63 11.67 12.80
C VAL A 161 -2.11 11.98 12.72
N GLU A 162 -2.93 10.93 12.75
CA GLU A 162 -4.38 11.02 12.78
C GLU A 162 -4.95 10.05 13.82
N THR A 163 -6.07 10.41 14.45
CA THR A 163 -6.78 9.51 15.37
C THR A 163 -8.08 9.04 14.74
N ILE A 164 -8.20 7.73 14.52
CA ILE A 164 -9.38 7.09 13.93
C ILE A 164 -9.98 6.14 14.97
N LYS A 165 -11.22 6.41 15.38
CA LYS A 165 -11.95 5.64 16.42
C LYS A 165 -11.12 5.42 17.69
N GLY A 166 -10.38 6.45 18.12
CA GLY A 166 -9.53 6.40 19.31
C GLY A 166 -8.16 5.73 19.12
N ASN A 167 -7.86 5.21 17.93
CA ASN A 167 -6.55 4.62 17.62
C ASN A 167 -5.69 5.62 16.86
N ILE A 168 -4.45 5.77 17.29
CA ILE A 168 -3.44 6.59 16.60
C ILE A 168 -3.06 5.89 15.28
N LYS A 169 -2.87 6.71 14.24
CA LYS A 169 -2.37 6.33 12.93
C LYS A 169 -1.09 7.09 12.69
N GLU A 170 0.02 6.38 12.79
CA GLU A 170 1.34 6.96 12.53
C GLU A 170 1.47 7.35 11.05
N PRO A 171 2.18 8.45 10.76
CA PRO A 171 2.43 8.88 9.39
C PRO A 171 3.38 7.93 8.68
N PHE A 172 3.45 8.09 7.36
CA PHE A 172 4.42 7.44 6.51
C PHE A 172 5.86 7.69 6.97
N SER A 173 6.72 6.67 6.84
CA SER A 173 8.17 6.79 7.00
C SER A 173 8.93 6.48 5.72
N PHE A 174 8.63 5.37 5.06
CA PHE A 174 9.26 4.97 3.81
C PHE A 174 8.38 3.98 3.05
N PHE A 175 8.67 3.78 1.77
CA PHE A 175 8.12 2.66 1.00
C PHE A 175 9.22 1.79 0.42
N ILE A 176 8.84 0.57 0.06
CA ILE A 176 9.70 -0.40 -0.59
C ILE A 176 9.03 -0.89 -1.86
N TYR A 177 9.84 -1.05 -2.91
CA TYR A 177 9.45 -1.57 -4.21
C TYR A 177 10.51 -2.52 -4.76
N LYS A 178 10.13 -3.35 -5.74
CA LYS A 178 11.04 -4.29 -6.39
C LYS A 178 11.35 -3.82 -7.80
N ASN A 179 12.64 -3.61 -8.10
CA ASN A 179 13.06 -3.37 -9.47
C ASN A 179 12.99 -4.68 -10.26
N LYS A 180 12.72 -4.57 -11.57
CA LYS A 180 12.95 -5.68 -12.51
C LYS A 180 14.42 -6.10 -12.51
#